data_AF-A0A2H0QP24-F1
#
_entry.id   AF-A0A2H0QP24-F1
#
_cell.length_a   1.000
_cell.length_b   1.000
_cell.length_c   1.000
_cell.angle_alpha   90.00
_cell.angle_beta   90.00
_cell.angle_gamma   90.00
#
_symmetry.space_group_name_H-M   'P 1'
#
loop_
_entity.id
_entity.type
_entity.pdbx_description
1 polymer ?
#
loop_
_entity_poly.entity_id
_entity_poly.type
_entity_poly.pdbx_seq_one_letter_code
_entity_poly.pdbx_strand_id
1 'polypeptide(L)'
;MLKGLKVYDFSPEIAINHLDFADHFVLKTCQRTLIFGYKQWQQNCSYAPKAQYEDELGYTFILETICGLQSRLCGENEITGQFKEQYQLYLSQPYSNKLIVSTLEKIFKDAKTIRTQFLKNIGMQSYAGMTRLLLNQNQAESPIVITGSGALASDLVKALKKHYSLEIIARNTEKASRFELPLRNWNELDQLIQCPFIVNTIGTDSILFDEKFFQAWKKLHGAKCLFIDLGSPSVLKTSFMREDQVYQLSDLFALAESLDQVKELKIKEARNACRELADKRLANYSFNLPYGWDDVQLFA
;
A
#
# COMPACT_ATOMS: atom_id res chain seq x y z
N MET A 1 21.32 17.33 2.39
CA MET A 1 21.46 15.96 1.87
C MET A 1 20.43 15.64 0.79
N LEU A 2 19.43 16.49 0.55
CA LEU A 2 18.45 16.27 -0.53
C LEU A 2 18.95 16.71 -1.91
N LYS A 3 19.89 17.66 -1.98
CA LYS A 3 20.46 18.13 -3.24
C LYS A 3 21.09 16.97 -4.03
N GLY A 4 20.69 16.81 -5.28
CA GLY A 4 21.04 15.72 -6.17
C GLY A 4 20.16 14.47 -6.06
N LEU A 5 19.11 14.47 -5.22
CA LEU A 5 18.16 13.36 -5.16
C LEU A 5 17.37 13.31 -6.47
N LYS A 6 17.28 12.14 -7.09
CA LYS A 6 16.53 11.90 -8.32
C LYS A 6 15.54 10.78 -8.10
N VAL A 7 14.30 10.97 -8.53
CA VAL A 7 13.19 10.04 -8.37
C VAL A 7 12.51 9.83 -9.71
N TYR A 8 12.25 8.58 -10.04
CA TYR A 8 11.63 8.14 -11.28
C TYR A 8 10.41 7.29 -10.95
N ASP A 9 9.24 7.69 -11.45
CA ASP A 9 7.98 6.96 -11.30
C ASP A 9 7.63 6.25 -12.60
N PHE A 10 7.41 4.93 -12.52
CA PHE A 10 7.06 4.12 -13.67
C PHE A 10 5.78 3.30 -13.45
N SER A 11 5.24 2.73 -14.53
CA SER A 11 4.23 1.67 -14.47
C SER A 11 4.68 0.47 -13.61
N PRO A 12 3.77 -0.33 -13.07
CA PRO A 12 4.14 -1.52 -12.30
C PRO A 12 4.84 -2.61 -13.15
N GLU A 13 4.63 -2.61 -14.47
CA GLU A 13 5.08 -3.66 -15.40
C GLU A 13 6.57 -3.61 -15.81
N ILE A 14 7.33 -2.61 -15.38
CA ILE A 14 8.72 -2.44 -15.85
C ILE A 14 9.62 -3.57 -15.34
N ALA A 15 10.36 -4.16 -16.29
CA ALA A 15 11.46 -5.06 -16.00
C ALA A 15 12.71 -4.26 -15.60
N ILE A 16 13.17 -4.44 -14.37
CA ILE A 16 14.41 -3.82 -13.85
C ILE A 16 15.43 -4.94 -13.64
N ASN A 17 16.61 -4.81 -14.23
CA ASN A 17 17.69 -5.75 -14.02
C ASN A 17 18.29 -5.58 -12.63
N HIS A 18 18.54 -6.70 -11.95
CA HIS A 18 18.88 -6.71 -10.52
C HIS A 18 20.30 -6.23 -10.17
N LEU A 19 21.12 -5.86 -11.16
CA LEU A 19 22.56 -5.66 -11.00
C LEU A 19 22.98 -4.23 -10.61
N ASP A 20 22.10 -3.23 -10.71
CA ASP A 20 22.42 -1.80 -10.47
C ASP A 20 21.83 -1.20 -9.18
N PHE A 21 21.33 -2.01 -8.25
CA PHE A 21 20.65 -1.46 -7.05
C PHE A 21 21.58 -0.79 -6.03
N ALA A 22 22.90 -0.94 -6.09
CA ALA A 22 23.76 -0.35 -5.06
C ALA A 22 23.62 1.19 -5.01
N ASP A 23 23.41 1.84 -6.16
CA ASP A 23 23.27 3.30 -6.29
C ASP A 23 21.81 3.79 -6.40
N HIS A 24 20.83 2.89 -6.34
CA HIS A 24 19.42 3.21 -6.45
C HIS A 24 18.55 2.33 -5.56
N PHE A 25 17.65 2.94 -4.81
CA PHE A 25 16.56 2.24 -4.15
C PHE A 25 15.39 2.03 -5.11
N VAL A 26 14.82 0.82 -5.14
CA VAL A 26 13.69 0.49 -6.02
C VAL A 26 12.53 -0.03 -5.19
N LEU A 27 11.35 0.57 -5.29
CA LEU A 27 10.11 0.12 -4.65
C LEU A 27 9.10 -0.30 -5.70
N LYS A 28 8.70 -1.57 -5.69
CA LYS A 28 7.62 -2.10 -6.53
C LYS A 28 6.33 -2.21 -5.73
N THR A 29 5.23 -1.75 -6.32
CA THR A 29 3.87 -1.83 -5.77
C THR A 29 2.91 -2.29 -6.87
N CYS A 30 1.66 -2.57 -6.53
CA CYS A 30 0.63 -2.87 -7.53
C CYS A 30 0.29 -1.68 -8.44
N GLN A 31 0.62 -0.45 -8.03
CA GLN A 31 0.26 0.78 -8.74
C GLN A 31 1.43 1.39 -9.52
N ARG A 32 2.67 1.16 -9.07
CA ARG A 32 3.86 1.79 -9.65
C ARG A 32 5.16 1.06 -9.31
N THR A 33 6.20 1.42 -10.05
CA THR A 33 7.58 1.15 -9.66
C THR A 33 8.31 2.48 -9.46
N LEU A 34 8.78 2.73 -8.24
CA LEU A 34 9.60 3.89 -7.90
C LEU A 34 11.07 3.52 -7.88
N ILE A 35 11.89 4.34 -8.53
CA ILE A 35 13.35 4.24 -8.47
C ILE A 35 13.89 5.57 -7.97
N PHE A 36 14.78 5.58 -6.99
CA PHE A 36 15.46 6.81 -6.59
C PHE A 36 16.89 6.60 -6.11
N GLY A 37 17.70 7.64 -6.29
CA GLY A 37 19.10 7.65 -5.92
C GLY A 37 19.72 9.02 -6.16
N TYR A 38 21.04 9.08 -6.13
CA TYR A 38 21.80 10.33 -6.36
C TYR A 38 22.57 10.33 -7.68
N LYS A 39 22.62 9.18 -8.35
CA LYS A 39 23.13 9.06 -9.72
C LYS A 39 21.98 9.12 -10.71
N GLN A 40 22.26 9.61 -11.92
CA GLN A 40 21.30 9.52 -13.02
C GLN A 40 20.92 8.05 -13.24
N TRP A 41 19.62 7.76 -13.33
CA TRP A 41 19.18 6.46 -13.77
C TRP A 41 19.39 6.38 -15.29
N GLN A 42 20.34 5.56 -15.71
CA GLN A 42 20.63 5.30 -17.12
C GLN A 42 20.43 3.81 -17.36
N GLN A 43 19.18 3.41 -17.58
CA GLN A 43 18.90 2.06 -18.06
C GLN A 43 18.58 2.14 -19.56
N ASN A 44 19.06 1.19 -20.34
CA ASN A 44 18.54 0.86 -21.67
C ASN A 44 17.13 0.25 -21.53
N CYS A 45 16.20 0.99 -20.93
CA CYS A 45 14.82 0.58 -20.78
C CYS A 45 14.03 1.19 -21.94
N SER A 46 13.25 0.37 -22.64
CA SER A 46 12.33 0.81 -23.69
C SER A 46 11.18 1.69 -23.18
N TYR A 47 11.15 2.00 -21.88
CA TYR A 47 10.05 2.66 -21.19
C TYR A 47 10.53 3.94 -20.53
N ALA A 48 9.96 5.08 -20.94
CA ALA A 48 10.15 6.35 -20.27
C ALA A 48 9.39 6.36 -18.93
N PRO A 49 9.93 7.02 -17.89
CA PRO A 49 9.20 7.23 -16.65
C PRO A 49 7.96 8.09 -16.90
N LYS A 50 6.88 7.80 -16.15
CA LYS A 50 5.65 8.61 -16.12
C LYS A 50 5.92 10.01 -15.58
N ALA A 51 6.80 10.09 -14.58
CA ALA A 51 7.21 11.33 -13.97
C ALA A 51 8.64 11.22 -13.43
N GLN A 52 9.33 12.37 -13.38
CA GLN A 52 10.65 12.53 -12.78
C GLN A 52 10.60 13.70 -11.81
N TYR A 53 11.25 13.54 -10.67
CA TYR A 53 11.32 14.55 -9.63
C TYR A 53 12.75 14.64 -9.09
N GLU A 54 13.17 15.85 -8.74
CA GLU A 54 14.49 16.10 -8.16
C GLU A 54 14.36 16.78 -6.80
N ASP A 55 15.41 16.68 -5.98
CA ASP A 55 15.60 17.44 -4.75
C ASP A 55 14.38 17.43 -3.80
N GLU A 56 13.79 18.58 -3.46
CA GLU A 56 12.66 18.64 -2.53
C GLU A 56 11.42 17.98 -3.11
N LEU A 57 11.16 18.15 -4.40
CA LEU A 57 10.02 17.53 -5.08
C LEU A 57 10.15 16.01 -5.06
N GLY A 58 11.36 15.48 -5.27
CA GLY A 58 11.66 14.06 -5.16
C GLY A 58 11.40 13.54 -3.75
N TYR A 59 11.88 14.26 -2.74
CA TYR A 59 11.66 13.89 -1.34
C TYR A 59 10.17 13.91 -0.97
N THR A 60 9.45 14.98 -1.33
CA THR A 60 8.00 15.11 -1.11
C THR A 60 7.25 13.97 -1.76
N PHE A 61 7.57 13.63 -3.02
CA PHE A 61 6.86 12.57 -3.73
C PHE A 61 7.07 11.18 -3.11
N ILE A 62 8.29 10.86 -2.67
CA ILE A 62 8.55 9.60 -1.94
C ILE A 62 7.79 9.59 -0.61
N LEU A 63 7.84 10.70 0.15
CA LEU A 63 7.18 10.83 1.45
C LEU A 63 5.66 10.68 1.32
N GLU A 64 5.05 11.36 0.35
CA GLU A 64 3.62 11.24 0.04
C GLU A 64 3.26 9.82 -0.39
N THR A 65 4.11 9.14 -1.18
CA THR A 65 3.88 7.74 -1.56
C THR A 65 3.86 6.82 -0.34
N ILE A 66 4.85 6.91 0.55
CA ILE A 66 4.94 6.05 1.75
C ILE A 66 3.81 6.34 2.74
N CYS A 67 3.32 7.57 2.77
CA CYS A 67 2.15 7.97 3.53
C CYS A 67 0.82 7.51 2.88
N GLY A 68 0.86 6.90 1.70
CA GLY A 68 -0.32 6.49 0.95
C GLY A 68 -1.11 7.66 0.36
N LEU A 69 -0.55 8.86 0.28
CA LEU A 69 -1.20 10.06 -0.28
C LEU A 69 -1.18 10.11 -1.81
N GLN A 70 -0.38 9.22 -2.41
CA GLN A 70 -0.31 8.98 -3.84
C GLN A 70 -1.01 7.65 -4.22
N SER A 71 -1.67 6.98 -3.27
CA SER A 71 -2.42 5.75 -3.51
C SER A 71 -3.87 6.07 -3.88
N ARG A 72 -4.49 5.24 -4.73
CA ARG A 72 -5.93 5.34 -5.03
C ARG A 72 -6.81 5.32 -3.78
N LEU A 73 -6.45 4.50 -2.79
CA LEU A 73 -6.98 4.62 -1.43
C LEU A 73 -6.03 5.42 -0.55
N CYS A 74 -6.33 6.71 -0.42
CA CYS A 74 -5.49 7.61 0.35
C CYS A 74 -5.39 7.19 1.82
N GLY A 75 -4.16 6.93 2.28
CA GLY A 75 -3.83 6.59 3.68
C GLY A 75 -3.69 5.10 4.00
N GLU A 76 -3.63 4.22 2.98
CA GLU A 76 -3.35 2.80 3.18
C GLU A 76 -2.00 2.55 3.90
N ASN A 77 -1.91 1.45 4.65
CA ASN A 77 -0.71 1.06 5.40
C ASN A 77 0.19 0.10 4.63
N GLU A 78 -0.35 -0.53 3.59
CA GLU A 78 0.32 -1.59 2.85
C GLU A 78 1.62 -1.09 2.21
N ILE A 79 1.57 0.10 1.59
CA ILE A 79 2.75 0.75 1.00
C ILE A 79 3.86 0.99 2.02
N THR A 80 3.51 1.32 3.28
CA THR A 80 4.50 1.48 4.35
C THR A 80 5.15 0.14 4.71
N GLY A 81 4.39 -0.96 4.66
CA GLY A 81 4.90 -2.32 4.86
C GLY A 81 5.86 -2.75 3.75
N GLN A 82 5.43 -2.65 2.49
CA GLN A 82 6.25 -2.96 1.30
C GLN A 82 7.56 -2.15 1.30
N PHE A 83 7.49 -0.87 1.67
CA PHE A 83 8.67 -0.02 1.77
C PHE A 83 9.65 -0.47 2.86
N LYS A 84 9.16 -0.95 4.01
CA LYS A 84 10.03 -1.52 5.07
C LYS A 84 10.70 -2.81 4.63
N GLU A 85 9.96 -3.71 3.99
CA GLU A 85 10.51 -4.95 3.46
C GLU A 85 11.63 -4.67 2.46
N GLN A 86 11.37 -3.73 1.53
CA GLN A 86 12.36 -3.34 0.54
C GLN A 86 13.56 -2.59 1.13
N TYR A 87 13.35 -1.81 2.19
CA TYR A 87 14.45 -1.20 2.96
C TYR A 87 15.37 -2.26 3.57
N GLN A 88 14.80 -3.31 4.20
CA GLN A 88 15.60 -4.40 4.75
C GLN A 88 16.36 -5.15 3.65
N LEU A 89 15.72 -5.39 2.51
CA LEU A 89 16.38 -6.01 1.35
C LEU A 89 17.54 -5.16 0.84
N TYR A 90 17.36 -3.84 0.73
CA TYR A 90 18.42 -2.92 0.32
C TYR A 90 19.60 -2.92 1.30
N LEU A 91 19.35 -2.92 2.61
CA LEU A 91 20.40 -3.00 3.64
C LEU A 91 21.14 -4.34 3.63
N SER A 92 20.50 -5.43 3.19
CA SER A 92 21.12 -6.75 3.11
C SER A 92 22.09 -6.92 1.92
N GLN A 93 22.14 -5.94 1.00
CA GLN A 93 23.04 -6.01 -0.16
C GLN A 93 24.51 -5.81 0.25
N PRO A 94 25.48 -6.42 -0.49
CA PRO A 94 26.90 -6.30 -0.19
C PRO A 94 27.41 -4.85 -0.18
N TYR A 95 26.77 -3.99 -0.98
CA TYR A 95 27.05 -2.57 -1.07
C TYR A 95 25.74 -1.80 -0.96
N SER A 96 25.68 -0.89 0.01
CA SER A 96 24.58 0.08 0.13
C SER A 96 25.15 1.48 0.19
N ASN A 97 24.50 2.40 -0.53
CA ASN A 97 24.92 3.79 -0.57
C ASN A 97 24.46 4.50 0.71
N LYS A 98 25.42 4.92 1.56
CA LYS A 98 25.15 5.58 2.84
C LYS A 98 24.26 6.83 2.71
N LEU A 99 24.37 7.55 1.60
CA LEU A 99 23.56 8.73 1.33
C LEU A 99 22.09 8.35 1.13
N ILE A 100 21.83 7.28 0.38
CA ILE A 100 20.50 6.71 0.16
C ILE A 100 19.92 6.19 1.48
N VAL A 101 20.69 5.41 2.24
CA VAL A 101 20.27 4.91 3.56
C VAL A 101 19.88 6.05 4.49
N SER A 102 20.72 7.08 4.61
CA SER A 102 20.43 8.23 5.47
C SER A 102 19.19 9.01 5.00
N THR A 103 18.88 9.02 3.71
CA THR A 103 17.66 9.63 3.17
C THR A 103 16.44 8.78 3.47
N LEU A 104 16.52 7.46 3.30
CA LEU A 104 15.48 6.49 3.65
C LEU A 104 15.08 6.60 5.13
N GLU A 105 16.05 6.66 6.04
CA GLU A 105 15.81 6.80 7.49
C GLU A 105 15.07 8.10 7.84
N LYS A 106 15.45 9.21 7.20
CA LYS A 106 14.75 10.50 7.38
C LYS A 106 13.32 10.40 6.88
N ILE A 107 13.12 9.81 5.70
CA ILE A 107 11.79 9.58 5.12
C ILE A 107 10.94 8.73 6.06
N PHE A 108 11.49 7.67 6.67
CA PHE A 108 10.76 6.86 7.65
C PHE A 108 10.29 7.68 8.87
N LYS A 109 11.19 8.51 9.42
CA LYS A 109 10.88 9.36 10.57
C LYS A 109 9.78 10.37 10.22
N ASP A 110 9.88 10.98 9.05
CA ASP A 110 8.95 12.00 8.58
C ASP A 110 7.60 11.36 8.24
N ALA A 111 7.58 10.20 7.57
CA ALA A 111 6.36 9.44 7.30
C ALA A 111 5.62 9.05 8.59
N LYS A 112 6.35 8.61 9.62
CA LYS A 112 5.76 8.31 10.93
C LYS A 112 5.10 9.55 11.53
N THR A 113 5.74 10.71 11.42
CA THR A 113 5.21 11.99 11.92
C THR A 113 3.94 12.38 11.18
N ILE A 114 3.98 12.40 9.85
CA ILE A 114 2.83 12.74 9.00
C ILE A 114 1.64 11.84 9.30
N ARG A 115 1.88 10.52 9.34
CA ARG A 115 0.82 9.54 9.59
C ARG A 115 0.18 9.69 10.97
N THR A 116 0.98 9.99 11.99
CA THR A 116 0.51 10.13 13.37
C THR A 116 -0.31 11.41 13.57
N GLN A 117 0.10 12.51 12.95
CA GLN A 117 -0.49 13.83 13.17
C GLN A 117 -1.66 14.10 12.23
N PHE A 118 -1.54 13.77 10.94
CA PHE A 118 -2.48 14.22 9.90
C PHE A 118 -3.36 13.10 9.35
N LEU A 119 -2.84 11.87 9.30
CA LEU A 119 -3.55 10.73 8.69
C LEU A 119 -4.25 9.81 9.70
N LYS A 120 -4.22 10.19 10.98
CA LYS A 120 -4.97 9.49 12.02
C LYS A 120 -6.47 9.61 11.74
N ASN A 121 -7.17 8.48 11.75
CA ASN A 121 -8.61 8.37 11.49
C ASN A 121 -9.06 8.64 10.04
N ILE A 122 -8.16 8.68 9.05
CA ILE A 122 -8.54 8.57 7.62
C ILE A 122 -9.04 7.15 7.27
N GLY A 123 -8.99 6.23 8.25
CA GLY A 123 -9.16 4.79 8.11
C GLY A 123 -10.43 4.31 7.40
N MET A 124 -11.51 5.09 7.30
CA MET A 124 -12.73 4.70 6.58
C MET A 124 -12.48 4.39 5.10
N GLN A 125 -11.48 5.02 4.46
CA GLN A 125 -11.12 4.75 3.06
C GLN A 125 -9.88 3.86 2.90
N SER A 126 -9.42 3.19 3.96
CA SER A 126 -8.51 2.03 3.79
C SER A 126 -9.31 0.80 3.36
N TYR A 127 -8.69 -0.21 2.78
CA TYR A 127 -9.38 -1.49 2.49
C TYR A 127 -10.15 -2.00 3.71
N ALA A 128 -9.51 -2.00 4.88
CA ALA A 128 -10.15 -2.44 6.12
C ALA A 128 -11.30 -1.54 6.59
N GLY A 129 -11.22 -0.23 6.36
CA GLY A 129 -12.30 0.70 6.68
C GLY A 129 -13.49 0.58 5.75
N MET A 130 -13.25 0.43 4.45
CA MET A 130 -14.29 0.23 3.45
C MET A 130 -14.98 -1.12 3.68
N THR A 131 -14.20 -2.17 3.95
CA THR A 131 -14.74 -3.46 4.38
C THR A 131 -15.62 -3.31 5.62
N ARG A 132 -15.15 -2.61 6.67
CA ARG A 132 -15.96 -2.37 7.87
C ARG A 132 -17.23 -1.58 7.59
N LEU A 133 -17.17 -0.56 6.72
CA LEU A 133 -18.33 0.23 6.32
C LEU A 133 -19.39 -0.67 5.67
N LEU A 134 -18.98 -1.49 4.69
CA LEU A 134 -19.88 -2.40 3.98
C LEU A 134 -20.46 -3.47 4.92
N LEU A 135 -19.65 -4.02 5.83
CA LEU A 135 -20.11 -4.98 6.85
C LEU A 135 -21.14 -4.37 7.81
N ASN A 136 -20.95 -3.11 8.21
CA ASN A 136 -21.93 -2.39 9.04
C ASN A 136 -23.24 -2.13 8.28
N GLN A 137 -23.17 -1.70 7.03
CA GLN A 137 -24.35 -1.45 6.19
C GLN A 137 -25.16 -2.74 5.96
N ASN A 138 -24.48 -3.88 5.85
CA ASN A 138 -25.10 -5.20 5.71
C ASN A 138 -25.45 -5.88 7.04
N GLN A 139 -25.27 -5.21 8.18
CA GLN A 139 -25.58 -5.74 9.51
C GLN A 139 -24.99 -7.15 9.72
N ALA A 140 -23.68 -7.28 9.47
CA ALA A 140 -23.02 -8.59 9.53
C ALA A 140 -23.03 -9.17 10.96
N GLU A 141 -23.90 -10.17 11.18
CA GLU A 141 -24.10 -10.84 12.47
C GLU A 141 -23.48 -12.26 12.54
N SER A 142 -23.10 -12.83 11.40
CA SER A 142 -22.44 -14.14 11.31
C SER A 142 -20.91 -14.00 11.19
N PRO A 143 -20.13 -15.06 11.49
CA PRO A 143 -18.68 -15.02 11.30
C PRO A 143 -18.29 -14.61 9.88
N ILE A 144 -17.31 -13.70 9.79
CA ILE A 144 -16.77 -13.23 8.51
C ILE A 144 -15.58 -14.10 8.15
N VAL A 145 -15.62 -14.72 6.97
CA VAL A 145 -14.49 -15.51 6.48
C VAL A 145 -13.54 -14.65 5.67
N ILE A 146 -12.31 -14.50 6.14
CA ILE A 146 -11.23 -13.84 5.41
C ILE A 146 -10.43 -14.90 4.64
N THR A 147 -10.26 -14.72 3.33
CA THR A 147 -9.41 -15.62 2.53
C THR A 147 -7.99 -15.05 2.42
N GLY A 148 -6.99 -15.92 2.48
CA GLY A 148 -5.57 -15.56 2.37
C GLY A 148 -4.91 -15.27 3.73
N SER A 149 -3.58 -15.21 3.74
CA SER A 149 -2.78 -14.98 4.96
C SER A 149 -1.70 -13.91 4.81
N GLY A 150 -1.84 -13.05 3.79
CA GLY A 150 -0.91 -11.97 3.46
C GLY A 150 -0.97 -10.75 4.40
N ALA A 151 -0.30 -9.67 3.99
CA ALA A 151 -0.29 -8.41 4.74
C ALA A 151 -1.69 -7.80 4.85
N LEU A 152 -2.45 -7.79 3.74
CA LEU A 152 -3.82 -7.26 3.73
C LEU A 152 -4.77 -8.03 4.66
N ALA A 153 -4.70 -9.37 4.66
CA ALA A 153 -5.43 -10.20 5.62
C ALA A 153 -5.06 -9.83 7.08
N SER A 154 -3.77 -9.59 7.36
CA SER A 154 -3.33 -9.16 8.69
C SER A 154 -3.95 -7.83 9.12
N ASP A 155 -4.01 -6.86 8.21
CA ASP A 155 -4.56 -5.53 8.49
C ASP A 155 -6.08 -5.59 8.70
N LEU A 156 -6.79 -6.39 7.92
CA LEU A 156 -8.23 -6.67 8.12
C LEU A 156 -8.49 -7.32 9.47
N VAL A 157 -7.75 -8.38 9.81
CA VAL A 157 -7.90 -9.05 11.11
C VAL A 157 -7.69 -8.06 12.25
N LYS A 158 -6.64 -7.24 12.22
CA LYS A 158 -6.39 -6.22 13.26
C LYS A 158 -7.53 -5.21 13.39
N ALA A 159 -8.12 -4.80 12.26
CA ALA A 159 -9.18 -3.80 12.23
C ALA A 159 -10.55 -4.34 12.65
N LEU A 160 -10.85 -5.59 12.29
CA LEU A 160 -12.20 -6.18 12.40
C LEU A 160 -12.38 -7.05 13.64
N LYS A 161 -11.33 -7.70 14.16
CA LYS A 161 -11.44 -8.70 15.25
C LYS A 161 -12.03 -8.19 16.56
N LYS A 162 -12.04 -6.87 16.76
CA LYS A 162 -12.65 -6.23 17.95
C LYS A 162 -14.16 -6.06 17.85
N HIS A 163 -14.73 -6.20 16.65
CA HIS A 163 -16.12 -5.86 16.34
C HIS A 163 -16.89 -7.03 15.72
N TYR A 164 -16.20 -8.00 15.12
CA TYR A 164 -16.83 -9.14 14.44
C TYR A 164 -16.17 -10.45 14.84
N SER A 165 -16.95 -11.53 14.80
CA SER A 165 -16.40 -12.89 14.78
C SER A 165 -15.75 -13.14 13.43
N LEU A 166 -14.50 -13.62 13.43
CA LEU A 166 -13.72 -13.82 12.22
C LEU A 166 -13.25 -15.27 12.13
N GLU A 167 -13.19 -15.77 10.90
CA GLU A 167 -12.56 -17.04 10.55
C GLU A 167 -11.61 -16.80 9.38
N ILE A 168 -10.63 -17.68 9.20
CA ILE A 168 -9.67 -17.55 8.13
C ILE A 168 -9.54 -18.85 7.32
N ILE A 169 -9.36 -18.71 6.02
CA ILE A 169 -9.03 -19.81 5.10
C ILE A 169 -7.83 -19.40 4.25
N ALA A 170 -6.75 -20.19 4.29
CA ALA A 170 -5.53 -19.84 3.57
C ALA A 170 -4.73 -21.09 3.17
N ARG A 171 -4.07 -21.02 2.02
CA ARG A 171 -3.13 -22.07 1.54
C ARG A 171 -1.97 -22.29 2.51
N ASN A 172 -1.37 -21.20 2.98
CA ASN A 172 -0.28 -21.25 3.96
C ASN A 172 -0.87 -21.15 5.36
N THR A 173 -1.09 -22.32 5.98
CA THR A 173 -1.68 -22.49 7.31
C THR A 173 -0.77 -21.99 8.42
N GLU A 174 0.55 -22.11 8.27
CA GLU A 174 1.55 -21.58 9.22
C GLU A 174 1.49 -20.05 9.31
N LYS A 175 1.40 -19.36 8.16
CA LYS A 175 1.17 -17.91 8.16
C LYS A 175 -0.21 -17.52 8.66
N ALA A 176 -1.21 -18.41 8.59
CA ALA A 176 -2.55 -18.11 9.06
C ALA A 176 -2.71 -18.31 10.57
N SER A 177 -1.99 -19.25 11.17
CA SER A 177 -2.07 -19.53 12.61
C SER A 177 -1.69 -18.33 13.49
N ARG A 178 -0.82 -17.44 13.00
CA ARG A 178 -0.44 -16.18 13.68
C ARG A 178 -1.60 -15.22 13.96
N PHE A 179 -2.77 -15.43 13.33
CA PHE A 179 -3.93 -14.58 13.55
C PHE A 179 -4.77 -14.99 14.74
N GLU A 180 -4.55 -16.19 15.30
CA GLU A 180 -5.29 -16.72 16.45
C GLU A 180 -6.81 -16.75 16.22
N LEU A 181 -7.22 -17.09 14.99
CA LEU A 181 -8.61 -17.23 14.57
C LEU A 181 -8.91 -18.68 14.18
N PRO A 182 -10.18 -19.13 14.20
CA PRO A 182 -10.56 -20.40 13.60
C PRO A 182 -10.07 -20.51 12.15
N LEU A 183 -9.28 -21.56 11.87
CA LEU A 183 -8.67 -21.82 10.57
C LEU A 183 -9.45 -22.93 9.86
N ARG A 184 -10.06 -22.58 8.72
CA ARG A 184 -10.70 -23.55 7.82
C ARG A 184 -9.68 -24.23 6.93
N ASN A 185 -10.01 -25.46 6.52
CA ASN A 185 -9.16 -26.21 5.59
C ASN A 185 -9.24 -25.60 4.19
N TRP A 186 -8.07 -25.36 3.57
CA TRP A 186 -8.00 -24.83 2.21
C TRP A 186 -8.71 -25.72 1.18
N ASN A 187 -8.71 -27.04 1.39
CA ASN A 187 -9.37 -27.99 0.50
C ASN A 187 -10.90 -27.93 0.57
N GLU A 188 -11.45 -27.15 1.50
CA GLU A 188 -12.89 -26.96 1.71
C GLU A 188 -13.34 -25.58 1.21
N LEU A 189 -12.62 -24.99 0.24
CA LEU A 189 -12.97 -23.68 -0.32
C LEU A 189 -14.41 -23.61 -0.84
N ASP A 190 -14.92 -24.70 -1.41
CA ASP A 190 -16.31 -24.77 -1.88
C ASP A 190 -17.34 -24.66 -0.75
N GLN A 191 -16.97 -25.02 0.49
CA GLN A 191 -17.86 -24.89 1.65
C GLN A 191 -18.08 -23.44 2.07
N LEU A 192 -17.28 -22.49 1.56
CA LEU A 192 -17.52 -21.06 1.77
C LEU A 192 -18.88 -20.60 1.25
N ILE A 193 -19.52 -21.38 0.38
CA ILE A 193 -20.91 -21.15 -0.03
C ILE A 193 -21.86 -21.02 1.18
N GLN A 194 -21.58 -21.69 2.29
CA GLN A 194 -22.40 -21.64 3.51
C GLN A 194 -22.17 -20.36 4.33
N CYS A 195 -21.14 -19.57 4.01
CA CYS A 195 -20.75 -18.40 4.76
C CYS A 195 -21.36 -17.13 4.10
N PRO A 196 -22.23 -16.38 4.79
CA PRO A 196 -22.87 -15.21 4.19
C PRO A 196 -21.94 -14.00 4.04
N PHE A 197 -20.85 -13.92 4.82
CA PHE A 197 -19.92 -12.79 4.79
C PHE A 197 -18.51 -13.28 4.46
N ILE A 198 -18.00 -12.91 3.28
CA ILE A 198 -16.70 -13.35 2.77
C ILE A 198 -15.89 -12.13 2.34
N VAL A 199 -14.64 -12.06 2.77
CA VAL A 199 -13.67 -11.02 2.36
C VAL A 199 -12.45 -11.70 1.75
N ASN A 200 -12.34 -11.65 0.42
CA ASN A 200 -11.20 -12.22 -0.29
C ASN A 200 -10.00 -11.26 -0.28
N THR A 201 -8.81 -11.74 0.08
CA THR A 201 -7.55 -10.97 -0.04
C THR A 201 -6.53 -11.62 -0.97
N ILE A 202 -6.89 -12.74 -1.60
CA ILE A 202 -6.00 -13.49 -2.46
C ILE A 202 -6.01 -12.83 -3.84
N GLY A 203 -4.85 -12.36 -4.30
CA GLY A 203 -4.63 -11.93 -5.68
C GLY A 203 -3.87 -12.99 -6.49
N THR A 204 -4.46 -13.49 -7.57
CA THR A 204 -3.84 -14.47 -8.48
C THR A 204 -4.61 -14.54 -9.80
N ASP A 205 -3.97 -14.97 -10.88
CA ASP A 205 -4.64 -15.15 -12.18
C ASP A 205 -5.62 -16.33 -12.22
N SER A 206 -5.60 -17.20 -11.20
CA SER A 206 -6.54 -18.31 -11.06
C SER A 206 -7.89 -17.84 -10.54
N ILE A 207 -8.98 -18.29 -11.18
CA ILE A 207 -10.34 -18.08 -10.68
C ILE A 207 -10.59 -19.02 -9.50
N LEU A 208 -11.00 -18.45 -8.36
CA LEU A 208 -11.39 -19.19 -7.15
C LEU A 208 -12.90 -19.21 -6.93
N PHE A 209 -13.60 -18.16 -7.35
CA PHE A 209 -15.05 -18.06 -7.21
C PHE A 209 -15.66 -17.72 -8.56
N ASP A 210 -16.32 -18.71 -9.14
CA ASP A 210 -16.95 -18.59 -10.45
C ASP A 210 -18.45 -18.28 -10.35
N GLU A 211 -19.08 -18.15 -11.51
CA GLU A 211 -20.51 -17.88 -11.62
C GLU A 211 -21.38 -18.91 -10.88
N LYS A 212 -20.97 -20.19 -10.84
CA LYS A 212 -21.73 -21.23 -10.13
C LYS A 212 -21.69 -21.03 -8.62
N PHE A 213 -20.53 -20.65 -8.08
CA PHE A 213 -20.40 -20.29 -6.68
C PHE A 213 -21.39 -19.17 -6.32
N PHE A 214 -21.37 -18.06 -7.06
CA PHE A 214 -22.22 -16.90 -6.75
C PHE A 214 -23.71 -17.18 -6.91
N GLN A 215 -24.13 -17.93 -7.94
CA GLN A 215 -25.52 -18.33 -8.10
C GLN A 215 -26.01 -19.16 -6.91
N ALA A 216 -25.23 -20.14 -6.48
CA ALA A 216 -25.62 -21.02 -5.40
C ALA A 216 -25.53 -20.31 -4.03
N TRP A 217 -24.50 -19.48 -3.82
CA TRP A 217 -24.34 -18.62 -2.63
C TRP A 217 -25.49 -17.62 -2.49
N LYS A 218 -25.86 -16.92 -3.58
CA LYS A 218 -26.98 -15.96 -3.57
C LYS A 218 -28.32 -16.66 -3.34
N LYS A 219 -28.52 -17.84 -3.94
CA LYS A 219 -29.71 -18.66 -3.70
C LYS A 219 -29.85 -19.05 -2.22
N LEU A 220 -28.74 -19.30 -1.54
CA LEU A 220 -28.75 -19.72 -0.13
C LEU A 220 -29.02 -18.55 0.83
N HIS A 221 -28.40 -17.39 0.61
CA HIS A 221 -28.42 -16.28 1.58
C HIS A 221 -29.32 -15.09 1.20
N GLY A 222 -29.73 -14.99 -0.06
CA GLY A 222 -30.55 -13.89 -0.56
C GLY A 222 -29.87 -12.53 -0.42
N ALA A 223 -30.54 -11.57 0.22
CA ALA A 223 -30.00 -10.22 0.44
C ALA A 223 -29.10 -10.11 1.67
N LYS A 224 -29.05 -11.11 2.55
CA LYS A 224 -28.28 -11.09 3.81
C LYS A 224 -26.88 -11.68 3.62
N CYS A 225 -26.20 -11.26 2.56
CA CYS A 225 -24.85 -11.73 2.25
C CYS A 225 -24.02 -10.59 1.69
N LEU A 226 -22.70 -10.71 1.84
CA LEU A 226 -21.75 -9.73 1.33
C LEU A 226 -20.45 -10.44 0.96
N PHE A 227 -20.02 -10.23 -0.28
CA PHE A 227 -18.72 -10.68 -0.77
C PHE A 227 -17.89 -9.45 -1.12
N ILE A 228 -16.69 -9.36 -0.56
CA ILE A 228 -15.75 -8.26 -0.85
C ILE A 228 -14.46 -8.86 -1.38
N ASP A 229 -14.15 -8.63 -2.65
CA ASP A 229 -12.89 -8.99 -3.26
C ASP A 229 -11.89 -7.83 -3.24
N LEU A 230 -10.83 -8.03 -2.47
CA LEU A 230 -9.69 -7.13 -2.36
C LEU A 230 -8.44 -7.68 -3.07
N GLY A 231 -8.55 -8.83 -3.74
CA GLY A 231 -7.49 -9.45 -4.50
C GLY A 231 -7.16 -8.67 -5.78
N SER A 232 -5.89 -8.58 -6.10
CA SER A 232 -5.43 -8.08 -7.39
C SER A 232 -4.25 -8.94 -7.89
N PRO A 233 -4.37 -9.65 -9.02
CA PRO A 233 -5.56 -9.79 -9.88
C PRO A 233 -6.78 -10.39 -9.16
N SER A 234 -7.99 -10.04 -9.61
CA SER A 234 -9.24 -10.57 -9.02
C SER A 234 -9.36 -12.07 -9.29
N VAL A 235 -9.82 -12.79 -8.27
CA VAL A 235 -10.07 -14.25 -8.34
C VAL A 235 -11.51 -14.58 -8.72
N LEU A 236 -12.32 -13.55 -9.04
CA LEU A 236 -13.73 -13.70 -9.36
C LEU A 236 -13.93 -13.82 -10.88
N LYS A 237 -14.84 -14.71 -11.29
CA LYS A 237 -15.40 -14.71 -12.63
C LYS A 237 -16.91 -14.81 -12.54
N THR A 238 -17.58 -13.67 -12.49
CA THR A 238 -19.02 -13.60 -12.25
C THR A 238 -19.67 -12.38 -12.88
N SER A 239 -20.97 -12.45 -13.16
CA SER A 239 -21.82 -11.31 -13.54
C SER A 239 -22.43 -10.55 -12.36
N PHE A 240 -22.24 -11.02 -11.13
CA PHE A 240 -22.78 -10.38 -9.94
C PHE A 240 -22.04 -9.08 -9.62
N MET A 241 -22.79 -8.05 -9.22
CA MET A 241 -22.28 -6.69 -9.02
C MET A 241 -22.63 -6.15 -7.62
N ARG A 242 -22.40 -4.85 -7.39
CA ARG A 242 -22.64 -4.19 -6.09
C ARG A 242 -24.08 -4.34 -5.64
N GLU A 243 -25.03 -4.27 -6.57
CA GLU A 243 -26.46 -4.44 -6.34
C GLU A 243 -26.77 -5.83 -5.75
N ASP A 244 -25.94 -6.83 -6.08
CA ASP A 244 -26.04 -8.18 -5.55
C ASP A 244 -25.21 -8.40 -4.27
N GLN A 245 -24.66 -7.33 -3.68
CA GLN A 245 -23.73 -7.37 -2.56
C GLN A 245 -22.40 -8.08 -2.87
N VAL A 246 -21.93 -7.98 -4.12
CA VAL A 246 -20.59 -8.42 -4.54
C VAL A 246 -19.78 -7.19 -4.91
N TYR A 247 -18.75 -6.89 -4.12
CA TYR A 247 -17.90 -5.73 -4.29
C TYR A 247 -16.50 -6.17 -4.72
N GLN A 248 -15.99 -5.61 -5.82
CA GLN A 248 -14.61 -5.75 -6.23
C GLN A 248 -13.77 -4.53 -5.83
N LEU A 249 -12.46 -4.60 -6.02
CA LEU A 249 -11.53 -3.52 -5.69
C LEU A 249 -11.91 -2.17 -6.32
N SER A 250 -12.35 -2.18 -7.58
CA SER A 250 -12.84 -0.98 -8.29
C SER A 250 -14.03 -0.34 -7.60
N ASP A 251 -14.85 -1.15 -6.94
CA ASP A 251 -16.06 -0.68 -6.27
C ASP A 251 -15.76 0.07 -4.98
N LEU A 252 -14.77 -0.43 -4.25
CA LEU A 252 -14.27 0.24 -3.06
C LEU A 252 -13.61 1.58 -3.40
N PHE A 253 -12.91 1.67 -4.53
CA PHE A 253 -12.33 2.95 -4.98
C PHE A 253 -13.43 3.98 -5.27
N ALA A 254 -14.47 3.59 -6.01
CA ALA A 254 -15.59 4.49 -6.30
C ALA A 254 -16.36 4.90 -5.03
N LEU A 255 -16.58 3.97 -4.09
CA LEU A 255 -17.25 4.27 -2.83
C LEU A 255 -16.39 5.23 -1.97
N ALA A 256 -15.07 5.06 -1.96
CA ALA A 256 -14.16 5.96 -1.27
C ALA A 256 -14.25 7.40 -1.80
N GLU A 257 -14.27 7.58 -3.13
CA GLU A 257 -14.38 8.90 -3.78
C GLU A 257 -15.66 9.66 -3.39
N SER A 258 -16.77 8.95 -3.13
CA SER A 258 -18.06 9.57 -2.78
C SER A 258 -18.20 10.09 -1.34
N LEU A 259 -17.23 9.80 -0.45
CA LEU A 259 -17.30 10.13 0.98
C LEU A 259 -16.56 11.44 1.36
N ASP A 260 -16.19 12.27 0.38
CA ASP A 260 -15.14 13.30 0.51
C ASP A 260 -15.63 14.77 0.64
N GLN A 261 -15.77 15.27 1.88
CA GLN A 261 -15.70 16.73 2.15
C GLN A 261 -14.77 17.07 3.33
N VAL A 262 -14.81 16.30 4.42
CA VAL A 262 -13.92 16.51 5.59
C VAL A 262 -12.49 15.99 5.35
N LYS A 263 -12.30 15.13 4.34
CA LYS A 263 -11.04 14.45 4.03
C LYS A 263 -10.11 15.28 3.13
N GLU A 264 -10.65 16.03 2.17
CA GLU A 264 -9.83 16.89 1.30
C GLU A 264 -8.96 17.84 2.11
N LEU A 265 -9.52 18.41 3.18
CA LEU A 265 -8.80 19.28 4.10
C LEU A 265 -7.62 18.54 4.76
N LYS A 266 -7.85 17.34 5.31
CA LYS A 266 -6.80 16.54 5.97
C LYS A 266 -5.74 16.04 5.01
N ILE A 267 -6.12 15.62 3.80
CA ILE A 267 -5.15 15.27 2.74
C ILE A 267 -4.32 16.50 2.38
N LYS A 268 -4.97 17.66 2.22
CA LYS A 268 -4.30 18.92 1.89
C LYS A 268 -3.33 19.33 2.99
N GLU A 269 -3.74 19.25 4.25
CA GLU A 269 -2.88 19.49 5.42
C GLU A 269 -1.69 18.52 5.44
N ALA A 270 -1.92 17.23 5.19
CA ALA A 270 -0.84 16.25 5.15
C ALA A 270 0.15 16.50 4.00
N ARG A 271 -0.34 16.85 2.80
CA ARG A 271 0.50 17.21 1.65
C ARG A 271 1.31 18.48 1.93
N ASN A 272 0.69 19.49 2.55
CA ASN A 272 1.40 20.70 2.97
C ASN A 272 2.50 20.36 3.99
N ALA A 273 2.19 19.53 4.98
CA ALA A 273 3.18 19.08 5.97
C ALA A 273 4.33 18.26 5.33
N CYS A 274 4.06 17.45 4.30
CA CYS A 274 5.10 16.77 3.53
C CYS A 274 6.05 17.75 2.83
N ARG A 275 5.50 18.82 2.22
CA ARG A 275 6.28 19.88 1.58
C ARG A 275 7.13 20.64 2.60
N GLU A 276 6.53 21.09 3.70
CA GLU A 276 7.26 21.79 4.76
C GLU A 276 8.41 20.96 5.35
N LEU A 277 8.22 19.64 5.50
CA LEU A 277 9.30 18.76 5.94
C LEU A 277 10.40 18.65 4.89
N ALA A 278 10.05 18.49 3.61
CA ALA A 278 11.03 18.47 2.52
C ALA A 278 11.85 19.77 2.47
N ASP A 279 11.19 20.93 2.59
CA ASP A 279 11.83 22.24 2.62
C ASP A 279 12.80 22.36 3.82
N LYS A 280 12.37 21.95 5.01
CA LYS A 280 13.23 21.91 6.21
C LYS A 280 14.44 20.99 6.02
N ARG A 281 14.27 19.86 5.33
CA ARG A 281 15.36 18.91 5.03
C ARG A 281 16.35 19.47 4.01
N LEU A 282 15.89 20.30 3.07
CA LEU A 282 16.73 21.03 2.13
C LEU A 282 17.46 22.19 2.83
N ALA A 283 16.76 23.02 3.62
CA ALA A 283 17.32 24.19 4.30
C ALA A 283 18.36 23.85 5.39
N ASN A 284 18.12 22.81 6.19
CA ASN A 284 19.08 22.35 7.22
C ASN A 284 20.40 21.84 6.61
N TYR A 285 20.47 21.67 5.30
CA TYR A 285 21.70 21.35 4.60
C TYR A 285 22.52 22.60 4.25
N SER A 286 21.87 23.68 3.81
CA SER A 286 22.55 24.94 3.45
C SER A 286 23.34 25.53 4.62
N PHE A 287 22.92 25.28 5.86
CA PHE A 287 23.62 25.72 7.08
C PHE A 287 24.73 24.77 7.57
N ASN A 288 24.82 23.54 7.05
CA ASN A 288 25.81 22.53 7.46
C ASN A 288 26.88 22.26 6.39
N LEU A 289 27.03 23.15 5.42
CA LEU A 289 28.27 23.21 4.63
C LEU A 289 29.35 23.81 5.55
N PRO A 290 30.36 23.05 6.01
CA PRO A 290 31.59 23.72 6.40
C PRO A 290 32.05 24.48 5.15
N TYR A 291 32.29 25.78 5.28
CA TYR A 291 32.97 26.56 4.25
C TYR A 291 34.23 25.80 3.84
N GLY A 292 34.16 25.11 2.71
CA GLY A 292 35.24 24.27 2.21
C GLY A 292 36.23 25.16 1.48
N TRP A 293 37.34 25.48 2.14
CA TRP A 293 38.73 25.57 1.65
C TRP A 293 39.07 26.14 0.25
N ASP A 294 38.17 26.79 -0.48
CA ASP A 294 38.49 27.39 -1.78
C ASP A 294 39.19 28.76 -1.68
N ASP A 295 39.34 29.33 -0.47
CA ASP A 295 40.00 30.63 -0.25
C ASP A 295 41.48 30.55 0.20
N VAL A 296 42.12 29.36 0.24
CA VAL A 296 43.53 29.23 0.70
C VAL A 296 44.54 29.02 -0.45
N GLN A 297 44.26 29.55 -1.64
CA GLN A 297 45.26 29.64 -2.73
C GLN A 297 45.37 31.01 -3.38
N LEU A 298 45.09 32.09 -2.63
CA LEU A 298 45.26 33.45 -3.14
C LEU A 298 46.01 34.38 -2.19
N PHE A 299 47.07 33.94 -1.51
CA PHE A 299 48.13 34.86 -1.08
C PHE A 299 49.50 34.15 -1.11
N ALA A 300 50.38 34.74 -1.93
CA ALA A 300 51.85 34.68 -2.04
C ALA A 300 52.64 33.71 -1.15
#